data_AF-A0A2V9P6P8-F1
#
_entry.id   AF-A0A2V9P6P8-F1
#
_cell.length_a   1.000
_cell.length_b   1.000
_cell.length_c   1.000
_cell.angle_alpha   90.00
_cell.angle_beta   90.00
_cell.angle_gamma   90.00
#
_symmetry.space_group_name_H-M   'P 1'
#
loop_
_entity.id
_entity.type
_entity.pdbx_description
1 polymer ?
#
loop_
_entity_poly.entity_id
_entity_poly.type
_entity_poly.pdbx_seq_one_letter_code
_entity_poly.pdbx_strand_id
1 'polypeptide(L)'
;RERIRAQWPSHDVLGEEEGLRDTGSEYRWYVDPLDGTTNFAHGFPVFCVSMALQHKNETVAGLCYDPTRDELFTAEIGKGAYLNEHSIQVSKVASLAESLVATGFPSHKRHKNPNIHFYHQITLRTHGVRRAGSAALDLCYVGCGRLDGFWEFNLNPWDTAAGVLIVQEAGGQVTDFQGGPFQLNSRETLATNGLIHPALQREFAEIFAGRGLEPLADPREYAGKIKT
;
A
#
# COMPACT_ATOMS: atom_id res chain seq x y z
N ARG A 1 -0.91 22.28 2.40
CA ARG A 1 -0.94 23.07 1.14
C ARG A 1 -0.39 24.49 1.29
N GLU A 2 -0.97 25.34 2.14
CA GLU A 2 -0.54 26.75 2.29
C GLU A 2 0.95 26.89 2.59
N ARG A 3 1.48 26.07 3.51
CA ARG A 3 2.91 26.03 3.84
C ARG A 3 3.79 25.68 2.63
N ILE A 4 3.39 24.68 1.85
CA ILE A 4 4.10 24.28 0.63
C ILE A 4 4.11 25.44 -0.37
N ARG A 5 2.97 26.10 -0.58
CA ARG A 5 2.87 27.22 -1.53
C ARG A 5 3.63 28.47 -1.09
N ALA A 6 3.67 28.73 0.21
CA ALA A 6 4.45 29.84 0.76
C ALA A 6 5.96 29.62 0.53
N GLN A 7 6.43 28.38 0.69
CA GLN A 7 7.84 28.04 0.53
C GLN A 7 8.24 27.79 -0.95
N TRP A 8 7.36 27.14 -1.72
CA TRP A 8 7.56 26.76 -3.12
C TRP A 8 6.34 27.15 -3.97
N PRO A 9 6.20 28.44 -4.33
CA PRO A 9 5.01 28.94 -5.04
C PRO A 9 4.78 28.33 -6.43
N SER A 10 5.85 27.83 -7.08
CA SER A 10 5.82 27.25 -8.42
C SER A 10 5.58 25.74 -8.45
N HIS A 11 5.53 25.06 -7.29
CA HIS A 11 5.32 23.61 -7.27
C HIS A 11 3.83 23.28 -7.37
N ASP A 12 3.50 22.23 -8.12
CA ASP A 12 2.15 21.68 -8.15
C ASP A 12 1.86 20.91 -6.84
N VAL A 13 0.60 20.90 -6.41
CA VAL A 13 0.16 20.17 -5.21
C VAL A 13 -1.14 19.43 -5.54
N LEU A 14 -1.11 18.11 -5.37
CA LEU A 14 -2.21 17.19 -5.56
C LEU A 14 -2.53 16.54 -4.21
N GLY A 15 -3.81 16.39 -3.88
CA GLY A 15 -4.22 15.66 -2.69
C GLY A 15 -5.65 15.16 -2.75
N GLU A 16 -6.04 14.38 -1.75
CA GLU A 16 -7.36 13.72 -1.72
C GLU A 16 -8.54 14.69 -1.77
N GLU A 17 -8.47 15.77 -0.98
CA GLU A 17 -9.59 16.69 -0.79
C GLU A 17 -9.76 17.71 -1.94
N GLU A 18 -8.79 17.81 -2.86
CA GLU A 18 -8.79 18.83 -3.91
C GLU A 18 -8.21 18.32 -5.23
N GLY A 19 -8.91 18.57 -6.34
CA GLY A 19 -8.50 18.14 -7.67
C GLY A 19 -7.16 18.71 -8.15
N LEU A 20 -6.64 18.09 -9.22
CA LEU A 20 -5.38 18.42 -9.88
C LEU A 20 -5.30 19.92 -10.24
N ARG A 21 -4.35 20.65 -9.64
CA ARG A 21 -3.86 21.92 -10.19
C ARG A 21 -2.53 21.65 -10.87
N ASP A 22 -2.61 21.20 -12.12
CA ASP A 22 -1.43 20.97 -12.96
C ASP A 22 -1.11 22.26 -13.71
N THR A 23 -0.04 22.92 -13.30
CA THR A 23 0.48 24.11 -13.98
C THR A 23 1.62 23.77 -14.93
N GLY A 24 1.93 22.47 -15.10
CA GLY A 24 3.09 22.00 -15.86
C GLY A 24 4.40 22.12 -15.09
N SER A 25 4.35 22.19 -13.76
CA SER A 25 5.56 22.29 -12.94
C SER A 25 6.36 20.99 -13.02
N GLU A 26 7.69 21.10 -13.05
CA GLU A 26 8.57 19.92 -12.95
C GLU A 26 8.51 19.30 -11.53
N TYR A 27 8.03 20.06 -10.54
CA TYR A 27 7.88 19.62 -9.15
C TYR A 27 6.43 19.48 -8.76
N ARG A 28 6.10 18.33 -8.16
CA ARG A 28 4.75 17.99 -7.77
C ARG A 28 4.72 17.34 -6.40
N TRP A 29 3.91 17.89 -5.50
CA TRP A 29 3.64 17.31 -4.20
C TRP A 29 2.38 16.44 -4.28
N TYR A 30 2.47 15.23 -3.77
CA TYR A 30 1.32 14.37 -3.47
C TYR A 30 1.09 14.40 -1.97
N VAL A 31 -0.12 14.70 -1.53
CA VAL A 31 -0.45 14.88 -0.12
C VAL A 31 -1.76 14.19 0.20
N ASP A 32 -1.72 13.21 1.09
CA ASP A 32 -2.90 12.73 1.81
C ASP A 32 -2.85 13.27 3.24
N PRO A 33 -3.72 14.22 3.60
CA PRO A 33 -3.75 14.77 4.96
C PRO A 33 -4.26 13.77 6.00
N LEU A 34 -4.97 12.71 5.60
CA LEU A 34 -5.54 11.71 6.50
C LEU A 34 -5.85 10.39 5.75
N ASP A 35 -4.81 9.61 5.48
CA ASP A 35 -4.99 8.23 5.02
C ASP A 35 -5.55 7.40 6.17
N GLY A 36 -6.61 6.63 5.90
CA GLY A 36 -7.37 5.92 6.93
C GLY A 36 -8.47 6.76 7.59
N THR A 37 -9.10 7.69 6.87
CA THR A 37 -10.23 8.52 7.35
C THR A 37 -11.33 7.72 8.08
N THR A 38 -11.69 6.51 7.61
CA THR A 38 -12.65 5.65 8.31
C THR A 38 -12.13 5.22 9.69
N ASN A 39 -10.86 4.87 9.78
CA ASN A 39 -10.23 4.46 11.04
C ASN A 39 -10.19 5.62 12.02
N PHE A 40 -9.81 6.82 11.56
CA PHE A 40 -9.83 8.04 12.36
C PHE A 40 -11.22 8.32 12.94
N ALA A 41 -12.27 8.27 12.11
CA ALA A 41 -13.65 8.51 12.53
C ALA A 41 -14.14 7.52 13.61
N HIS A 42 -13.60 6.30 13.63
CA HIS A 42 -13.94 5.26 14.59
C HIS A 42 -12.95 5.13 15.76
N GLY A 43 -11.89 5.94 15.80
CA GLY A 43 -10.83 5.83 16.80
C GLY A 43 -9.98 4.55 16.67
N PHE A 44 -9.98 3.89 15.53
CA PHE A 44 -9.11 2.74 15.27
C PHE A 44 -7.69 3.25 14.95
N PRO A 45 -6.64 2.83 15.68
CA PRO A 45 -5.34 3.51 15.67
C PRO A 45 -4.46 3.05 14.49
N VAL A 46 -4.95 3.25 13.27
CA VAL A 46 -4.25 2.99 12.01
C VAL A 46 -4.66 4.07 11.00
N PHE A 47 -3.95 5.19 11.00
CA PHE A 47 -4.11 6.28 10.05
C PHE A 47 -2.82 7.11 10.04
N CYS A 48 -2.51 7.77 8.93
CA CYS A 48 -1.29 8.58 8.82
C CYS A 48 -1.51 9.84 7.96
N VAL A 49 -0.57 10.78 8.08
CA VAL A 49 -0.37 11.82 7.07
C VAL A 49 0.66 11.30 6.08
N SER A 50 0.37 11.34 4.78
CA SER A 50 1.29 10.91 3.71
C SER A 50 1.66 12.09 2.82
N MET A 51 2.96 12.26 2.53
CA MET A 51 3.45 13.28 1.62
C MET A 51 4.60 12.77 0.76
N ALA A 52 4.60 13.10 -0.52
CA ALA A 52 5.71 12.82 -1.43
C ALA A 52 5.99 14.00 -2.36
N LEU A 53 7.25 14.16 -2.74
CA LEU A 53 7.71 15.10 -3.74
C LEU A 53 8.18 14.33 -4.97
N GLN A 54 7.63 14.69 -6.12
CA GLN A 54 8.02 14.21 -7.42
C GLN A 54 8.73 15.32 -8.19
N HIS A 55 9.82 14.97 -8.88
CA HIS A 55 10.54 15.82 -9.82
C HIS A 55 10.64 15.10 -11.16
N LYS A 56 10.18 15.70 -12.26
CA LYS A 56 10.23 15.12 -13.63
C LYS A 56 9.69 13.68 -13.73
N ASN A 57 8.55 13.43 -13.08
CA ASN A 57 7.87 12.12 -12.98
C ASN A 57 8.55 11.07 -12.08
N GLU A 58 9.65 11.39 -11.41
CA GLU A 58 10.31 10.52 -10.43
C GLU A 58 10.03 10.98 -9.01
N THR A 59 9.57 10.09 -8.13
CA THR A 59 9.39 10.41 -6.71
C THR A 59 10.76 10.50 -6.04
N VAL A 60 11.14 11.70 -5.61
CA VAL A 60 12.49 11.98 -5.07
C VAL A 60 12.53 12.00 -3.55
N ALA A 61 11.41 12.27 -2.88
CA ALA A 61 11.30 12.23 -1.43
C ALA A 61 9.89 11.82 -0.99
N GLY A 62 9.78 11.17 0.16
CA GLY A 62 8.52 10.69 0.71
C GLY A 62 8.54 10.60 2.23
N LEU A 63 7.39 10.83 2.85
CA LEU A 63 7.16 10.59 4.27
C LEU A 63 5.75 10.09 4.55
N CYS A 64 5.59 9.28 5.59
CA CYS A 64 4.31 9.01 6.23
C CYS A 64 4.50 9.12 7.75
N TYR A 65 3.57 9.79 8.42
CA TYR A 65 3.62 10.01 9.85
C TYR A 65 2.38 9.40 10.53
N ASP A 66 2.60 8.37 11.34
CA ASP A 66 1.58 7.77 12.21
C ASP A 66 1.56 8.52 13.56
N PRO A 67 0.54 9.38 13.81
CA PRO A 67 0.45 10.14 15.06
C PRO A 67 0.05 9.27 16.25
N THR A 68 -0.45 8.05 16.04
CA THR A 68 -0.90 7.16 17.12
C THR A 68 0.25 6.42 17.78
N ARG A 69 1.38 6.30 17.07
CA ARG A 69 2.60 5.64 17.53
C ARG A 69 3.81 6.58 17.61
N ASP A 70 3.65 7.82 17.16
CA ASP A 70 4.74 8.77 16.97
C ASP A 70 5.85 8.20 16.07
N GLU A 71 5.43 7.68 14.91
CA GLU A 71 6.32 7.05 13.94
C GLU A 71 6.37 7.86 12.65
N LEU A 72 7.55 8.40 12.36
CA LEU A 72 7.85 9.11 11.13
C LEU A 72 8.69 8.23 10.21
N PHE A 73 8.06 7.76 9.14
CA PHE A 73 8.73 7.07 8.04
C PHE A 73 9.18 8.10 7.01
N THR A 74 10.43 8.01 6.54
CA THR A 74 10.97 8.89 5.51
C THR A 74 11.84 8.14 4.51
N ALA A 75 11.92 8.65 3.29
CA ALA A 75 12.86 8.20 2.27
C ALA A 75 13.22 9.34 1.31
N GLU A 76 14.45 9.32 0.82
CA GLU A 76 14.93 10.14 -0.29
C GLU A 76 15.63 9.20 -1.28
N ILE A 77 15.43 9.45 -2.58
CA ILE A 77 15.99 8.59 -3.62
C ILE A 77 17.51 8.44 -3.49
N GLY A 78 17.98 7.19 -3.43
CA GLY A 78 19.38 6.83 -3.25
C GLY A 78 19.96 7.14 -1.87
N LYS A 79 19.14 7.43 -0.85
CA LYS A 79 19.57 7.72 0.53
C LYS A 79 19.11 6.69 1.55
N GLY A 80 18.30 5.71 1.13
CA GLY A 80 17.69 4.74 2.02
C GLY A 80 16.40 5.26 2.67
N ALA A 81 15.74 4.35 3.38
CA ALA A 81 14.52 4.62 4.15
C ALA A 81 14.80 4.58 5.66
N TYR A 82 14.03 5.37 6.42
CA TYR A 82 14.19 5.55 7.86
C TYR A 82 12.84 5.52 8.58
N LEU A 83 12.86 5.03 9.83
CA LEU A 83 11.79 5.15 10.81
C LEU A 83 12.36 5.86 12.04
N ASN A 84 11.86 7.05 12.36
CA ASN A 84 12.37 7.88 13.47
C ASN A 84 13.90 7.98 13.43
N GLU A 85 14.45 8.36 12.26
CA GLU A 85 15.88 8.51 11.98
C GLU A 85 16.70 7.21 11.97
N HIS A 86 16.12 6.06 12.28
CA HIS A 86 16.80 4.77 12.22
C HIS A 86 16.58 4.13 10.85
N SER A 87 17.66 3.70 10.20
CA SER A 87 17.57 3.01 8.90
C SER A 87 16.73 1.74 9.01
N ILE A 88 15.82 1.55 8.06
CA ILE A 88 14.96 0.38 7.97
C ILE A 88 15.26 -0.44 6.71
N GLN A 89 14.91 -1.72 6.77
CA GLN A 89 15.00 -2.65 5.66
C GLN A 89 13.74 -3.52 5.65
N VAL A 90 13.37 -3.97 4.46
CA VAL A 90 12.32 -4.99 4.31
C VAL A 90 12.71 -6.28 5.04
N SER A 91 11.71 -7.12 5.33
CA SER A 91 11.95 -8.40 6.01
C SER A 91 12.78 -9.38 5.17
N LYS A 92 13.28 -10.45 5.81
CA LYS A 92 14.03 -11.53 5.15
C LYS A 92 13.21 -12.82 4.96
N VAL A 93 11.89 -12.75 5.13
CA VAL A 93 11.00 -13.90 4.96
C VAL A 93 11.01 -14.32 3.49
N ALA A 94 11.48 -15.54 3.21
CA ALA A 94 11.67 -16.02 1.84
C ALA A 94 10.54 -16.94 1.35
N SER A 95 9.65 -17.36 2.23
CA SER A 95 8.57 -18.29 1.93
C SER A 95 7.22 -17.58 2.01
N LEU A 96 6.37 -17.79 1.00
CA LEU A 96 5.00 -17.27 1.00
C LEU A 96 4.20 -17.84 2.19
N ALA A 97 4.36 -19.13 2.49
CA ALA A 97 3.67 -19.80 3.59
C ALA A 97 3.98 -19.19 4.96
N GLU A 98 5.17 -18.61 5.13
CA GLU A 98 5.64 -18.01 6.38
C GLU A 98 5.36 -16.50 6.45
N SER A 99 4.83 -15.92 5.38
CA SER A 99 4.68 -14.48 5.24
C SER A 99 3.42 -13.93 5.93
N LEU A 100 3.51 -12.71 6.42
CA LEU A 100 2.41 -11.87 6.86
C LEU A 100 2.23 -10.72 5.88
N VAL A 101 1.09 -10.67 5.22
CA VAL A 101 0.81 -9.71 4.14
C VAL A 101 -0.39 -8.83 4.47
N ALA A 102 -0.57 -7.74 3.74
CA ALA A 102 -1.72 -6.85 3.89
C ALA A 102 -2.41 -6.52 2.57
N THR A 103 -3.67 -6.12 2.66
CA THR A 103 -4.45 -5.61 1.53
C THR A 103 -5.55 -4.67 1.99
N GLY A 104 -6.17 -3.97 1.04
CA GLY A 104 -7.33 -3.13 1.28
C GLY A 104 -8.53 -3.42 0.38
N PHE A 105 -9.64 -2.79 0.72
CA PHE A 105 -10.87 -2.85 -0.05
C PHE A 105 -11.41 -1.42 -0.15
N PRO A 106 -11.88 -0.99 -1.33
CA PRO A 106 -12.40 0.35 -1.52
C PRO A 106 -13.58 0.60 -0.58
N SER A 107 -13.78 1.83 -0.16
CA SER A 107 -14.95 2.21 0.64
C SER A 107 -16.27 1.99 -0.11
N HIS A 108 -16.26 2.14 -1.44
CA HIS A 108 -17.45 2.05 -2.30
C HIS A 108 -17.47 0.78 -3.15
N LYS A 109 -18.68 0.23 -3.39
CA LYS A 109 -18.92 -0.93 -4.28
C LYS A 109 -18.05 -2.17 -3.95
N ARG A 110 -17.72 -2.40 -2.67
CA ARG A 110 -16.93 -3.55 -2.18
C ARG A 110 -17.35 -4.89 -2.77
N HIS A 111 -18.65 -5.11 -2.90
CA HIS A 111 -19.25 -6.34 -3.45
C HIS A 111 -18.87 -6.64 -4.91
N LYS A 112 -18.32 -5.67 -5.65
CA LYS A 112 -17.85 -5.84 -7.04
C LYS A 112 -16.33 -5.97 -7.14
N ASN A 113 -15.60 -5.82 -6.03
CA ASN A 113 -14.15 -5.84 -6.07
C ASN A 113 -13.65 -7.29 -6.13
N PRO A 114 -12.84 -7.67 -7.14
CA PRO A 114 -12.31 -9.03 -7.26
C PRO A 114 -11.35 -9.39 -6.10
N ASN A 115 -10.88 -8.42 -5.32
CA ASN A 115 -9.96 -8.63 -4.20
C ASN A 115 -10.48 -9.63 -3.16
N ILE A 116 -11.78 -9.91 -3.10
CA ILE A 116 -12.29 -10.97 -2.21
C ILE A 116 -11.72 -12.35 -2.56
N HIS A 117 -11.48 -12.62 -3.85
CA HIS A 117 -10.86 -13.86 -4.30
C HIS A 117 -9.38 -13.88 -3.94
N PHE A 118 -8.67 -12.77 -4.12
CA PHE A 118 -7.26 -12.64 -3.74
C PHE A 118 -7.09 -12.79 -2.23
N TYR A 119 -7.87 -12.06 -1.44
CA TYR A 119 -7.90 -12.17 0.01
C TYR A 119 -8.10 -13.62 0.47
N HIS A 120 -9.09 -14.31 -0.08
CA HIS A 120 -9.35 -15.72 0.24
C HIS A 120 -8.15 -16.61 -0.11
N GLN A 121 -7.70 -16.58 -1.37
CA GLN A 121 -6.63 -17.47 -1.83
C GLN A 121 -5.31 -17.22 -1.10
N ILE A 122 -4.94 -15.97 -0.88
CA ILE A 122 -3.69 -15.61 -0.20
C ILE A 122 -3.76 -15.92 1.30
N THR A 123 -4.93 -15.81 1.94
CA THR A 123 -5.10 -16.24 3.34
C THR A 123 -4.78 -17.73 3.53
N LEU A 124 -5.07 -18.57 2.54
CA LEU A 124 -4.78 -20.01 2.62
C LEU A 124 -3.29 -20.35 2.42
N ARG A 125 -2.49 -19.39 1.93
CA ARG A 125 -1.10 -19.60 1.48
C ARG A 125 -0.08 -18.82 2.30
N THR A 126 -0.52 -18.10 3.33
CA THR A 126 0.32 -17.21 4.15
C THR A 126 -0.03 -17.41 5.63
N HIS A 127 0.79 -16.88 6.54
CA HIS A 127 0.45 -16.85 7.98
C HIS A 127 -0.77 -15.96 8.27
N GLY A 128 -1.09 -15.06 7.37
CA GLY A 128 -2.35 -14.34 7.39
C GLY A 128 -2.29 -13.06 6.57
N VAL A 129 -3.49 -12.50 6.38
CA VAL A 129 -3.69 -11.24 5.69
C VAL A 129 -4.20 -10.21 6.70
N ARG A 130 -3.60 -9.02 6.72
CA ARG A 130 -4.09 -7.85 7.45
C ARG A 130 -4.90 -6.97 6.51
N ARG A 131 -5.93 -6.34 7.06
CA ARG A 131 -6.75 -5.32 6.39
C ARG A 131 -6.94 -4.19 7.40
N ALA A 132 -5.89 -3.40 7.59
CA ALA A 132 -5.84 -2.41 8.66
C ALA A 132 -6.48 -1.08 8.24
N GLY A 133 -6.47 -0.75 6.94
CA GLY A 133 -7.27 0.35 6.37
C GLY A 133 -6.54 1.68 6.16
N SER A 134 -5.21 1.66 6.10
CA SER A 134 -4.36 2.78 5.64
C SER A 134 -3.29 2.19 4.72
N ALA A 135 -3.40 2.48 3.42
CA ALA A 135 -2.50 1.92 2.41
C ALA A 135 -1.08 2.48 2.56
N ALA A 136 -0.95 3.76 2.95
CA ALA A 136 0.34 4.38 3.20
C ALA A 136 1.09 3.70 4.36
N LEU A 137 0.39 3.36 5.45
CA LEU A 137 0.98 2.59 6.55
C LEU A 137 1.29 1.15 6.18
N ASP A 138 0.41 0.48 5.44
CA ASP A 138 0.68 -0.89 4.99
C ASP A 138 1.96 -0.95 4.13
N LEU A 139 2.18 0.03 3.24
CA LEU A 139 3.44 0.18 2.49
C LEU A 139 4.64 0.46 3.40
N CYS A 140 4.52 1.39 4.36
CA CYS A 140 5.59 1.69 5.31
C CYS A 140 5.97 0.47 6.16
N TYR A 141 4.98 -0.35 6.52
CA TYR A 141 5.16 -1.59 7.28
C TYR A 141 5.86 -2.67 6.46
N VAL A 142 5.65 -2.71 5.13
CA VAL A 142 6.51 -3.50 4.24
C VAL A 142 7.94 -2.97 4.27
N GLY A 143 8.12 -1.65 4.12
CA GLY A 143 9.43 -0.99 4.15
C GLY A 143 10.24 -1.24 5.42
N CYS A 144 9.59 -1.39 6.58
CA CYS A 144 10.27 -1.70 7.84
C CYS A 144 10.20 -3.18 8.26
N GLY A 145 9.69 -4.06 7.40
CA GLY A 145 9.65 -5.51 7.63
C GLY A 145 8.64 -5.98 8.68
N ARG A 146 7.66 -5.16 9.05
CA ARG A 146 6.49 -5.58 9.86
C ARG A 146 5.49 -6.39 9.06
N LEU A 147 5.46 -6.13 7.75
CA LEU A 147 4.75 -6.91 6.75
C LEU A 147 5.76 -7.36 5.69
N ASP A 148 5.48 -8.50 5.08
CA ASP A 148 6.33 -9.07 4.02
C ASP A 148 5.84 -8.67 2.62
N GLY A 149 4.57 -8.28 2.52
CA GLY A 149 3.97 -7.79 1.29
C GLY A 149 2.64 -7.08 1.49
N PHE A 150 2.27 -6.28 0.49
CA PHE A 150 1.04 -5.51 0.41
C PHE A 150 0.53 -5.55 -1.03
N TRP A 151 -0.79 -5.68 -1.20
CA TRP A 151 -1.42 -5.47 -2.49
C TRP A 151 -2.76 -4.74 -2.38
N GLU A 152 -3.06 -3.86 -3.34
CA GLU A 152 -4.38 -3.24 -3.43
C GLU A 152 -4.72 -2.78 -4.86
N PHE A 153 -6.02 -2.66 -5.12
CA PHE A 153 -6.58 -2.19 -6.39
C PHE A 153 -7.01 -0.73 -6.29
N ASN A 154 -6.70 0.04 -7.33
CA ASN A 154 -7.17 1.39 -7.61
C ASN A 154 -6.89 2.39 -6.48
N LEU A 155 -5.69 2.33 -5.90
CA LEU A 155 -5.19 3.38 -5.02
C LEU A 155 -4.90 4.66 -5.82
N ASN A 156 -5.00 5.80 -5.15
CA ASN A 156 -4.63 7.08 -5.72
C ASN A 156 -3.11 7.30 -5.61
N PRO A 157 -2.56 8.24 -6.40
CA PRO A 157 -1.16 8.63 -6.28
C PRO A 157 -0.74 9.09 -4.88
N TRP A 158 -1.60 9.81 -4.14
CA TRP A 158 -1.27 10.29 -2.79
C TRP A 158 -1.27 9.18 -1.73
N ASP A 159 -2.01 8.09 -1.95
CA ASP A 159 -2.03 6.91 -1.08
C ASP A 159 -0.71 6.12 -1.18
N THR A 160 -0.04 6.18 -2.34
CA THR A 160 1.07 5.28 -2.69
C THR A 160 2.43 5.95 -2.82
N ALA A 161 2.50 7.22 -3.26
CA ALA A 161 3.76 7.85 -3.67
C ALA A 161 4.86 7.78 -2.60
N ALA A 162 4.53 8.12 -1.35
CA ALA A 162 5.48 8.08 -0.25
C ALA A 162 5.87 6.64 0.12
N GLY A 163 4.88 5.78 0.32
CA GLY A 163 5.08 4.39 0.74
C GLY A 163 5.87 3.57 -0.28
N VAL A 164 5.64 3.78 -1.58
CA VAL A 164 6.39 3.10 -2.65
C VAL A 164 7.87 3.45 -2.63
N LEU A 165 8.21 4.74 -2.50
CA LEU A 165 9.60 5.16 -2.37
C LEU A 165 10.24 4.55 -1.12
N ILE A 166 9.53 4.54 0.01
CA ILE A 166 9.99 3.93 1.26
C ILE A 166 10.28 2.43 1.07
N VAL A 167 9.40 1.68 0.41
CA VAL A 167 9.63 0.26 0.13
C VAL A 167 10.86 0.05 -0.75
N GLN A 168 11.00 0.84 -1.83
CA GLN A 168 12.12 0.72 -2.76
C GLN A 168 13.46 1.04 -2.09
N GLU A 169 13.53 2.15 -1.35
CA GLU A 169 14.74 2.57 -0.63
C GLU A 169 15.09 1.65 0.55
N ALA A 170 14.11 0.90 1.09
CA ALA A 170 14.33 -0.15 2.08
C ALA A 170 14.80 -1.50 1.48
N GLY A 171 14.98 -1.57 0.16
CA GLY A 171 15.42 -2.77 -0.56
C GLY A 171 14.29 -3.72 -0.99
N GLY A 172 13.04 -3.25 -0.95
CA GLY A 172 11.87 -3.98 -1.42
C GLY A 172 11.63 -3.87 -2.92
N GLN A 173 10.58 -4.52 -3.39
CA GLN A 173 10.17 -4.53 -4.79
C GLN A 173 8.71 -4.07 -4.93
N VAL A 174 8.45 -3.20 -5.92
CA VAL A 174 7.10 -2.69 -6.22
C VAL A 174 6.80 -2.83 -7.72
N THR A 175 5.66 -3.44 -8.06
CA THR A 175 5.18 -3.66 -9.44
C THR A 175 3.66 -3.53 -9.53
N ASP A 176 3.11 -3.63 -10.74
CA ASP A 176 1.72 -4.06 -10.93
C ASP A 176 1.55 -5.57 -10.65
N PHE A 177 0.35 -6.13 -10.80
CA PHE A 177 0.11 -7.55 -10.50
C PHE A 177 0.67 -8.52 -11.54
N GLN A 178 1.05 -8.03 -12.72
CA GLN A 178 1.68 -8.82 -13.78
C GLN A 178 3.21 -8.71 -13.75
N GLY A 179 3.76 -7.94 -12.82
CA GLY A 179 5.19 -7.68 -12.68
C GLY A 179 5.74 -6.58 -13.57
N GLY A 180 4.86 -5.80 -14.20
CA GLY A 180 5.23 -4.58 -14.92
C GLY A 180 5.66 -3.46 -13.96
N PRO A 181 6.40 -2.45 -14.47
CA PRO A 181 6.83 -1.32 -13.66
C PRO A 181 5.64 -0.60 -13.01
N PHE A 182 5.74 -0.34 -11.72
CA PHE A 182 4.74 0.48 -11.02
C PHE A 182 4.78 1.93 -11.53
N GLN A 183 3.59 2.52 -11.70
CA GLN A 183 3.39 3.94 -11.98
C GLN A 183 2.38 4.47 -10.97
N LEU A 184 2.47 5.75 -10.59
CA LEU A 184 1.54 6.33 -9.61
C LEU A 184 0.07 6.30 -10.03
N ASN A 185 -0.20 6.19 -11.34
CA ASN A 185 -1.54 6.03 -11.90
C ASN A 185 -1.91 4.56 -12.21
N SER A 186 -1.08 3.60 -11.80
CA SER A 186 -1.38 2.17 -11.94
C SER A 186 -2.63 1.80 -11.16
N ARG A 187 -3.45 0.93 -11.73
CA ARG A 187 -4.66 0.40 -11.07
C ARG A 187 -4.37 -0.65 -10.01
N GLU A 188 -3.13 -1.09 -9.91
CA GLU A 188 -2.71 -2.25 -9.14
C GLU A 188 -1.37 -1.90 -8.51
N THR A 189 -1.22 -2.17 -7.22
CA THR A 189 0.02 -1.96 -6.49
C THR A 189 0.35 -3.26 -5.78
N LEU A 190 1.48 -3.89 -6.12
CA LEU A 190 2.07 -5.01 -5.38
C LEU A 190 3.43 -4.57 -4.85
N ALA A 191 3.57 -4.49 -3.54
CA ALA A 191 4.80 -4.15 -2.85
C ALA A 191 5.22 -5.31 -1.95
N THR A 192 6.48 -5.73 -1.97
CA THR A 192 6.97 -6.83 -1.12
C THR A 192 8.41 -6.63 -0.70
N ASN A 193 8.89 -7.52 0.17
CA ASN A 193 10.31 -7.63 0.52
C ASN A 193 11.23 -8.13 -0.62
N GLY A 194 10.73 -8.26 -1.85
CA GLY A 194 11.45 -8.81 -3.01
C GLY A 194 11.52 -10.33 -3.03
N LEU A 195 11.74 -10.99 -1.88
CA LEU A 195 11.90 -12.44 -1.79
C LEU A 195 10.60 -13.19 -2.10
N ILE A 196 9.46 -12.74 -1.57
CA ILE A 196 8.15 -13.38 -1.83
C ILE A 196 7.48 -12.87 -3.10
N HIS A 197 8.09 -11.90 -3.79
CA HIS A 197 7.49 -11.20 -4.94
C HIS A 197 7.08 -12.17 -6.07
N PRO A 198 7.96 -13.09 -6.53
CA PRO A 198 7.62 -14.00 -7.61
C PRO A 198 6.51 -15.00 -7.23
N ALA A 199 6.42 -15.37 -5.95
CA ALA A 199 5.40 -16.28 -5.45
C ALA A 199 4.02 -15.59 -5.45
N LEU A 200 3.93 -14.36 -4.93
CA LEU A 200 2.68 -13.60 -4.95
C LEU A 200 2.21 -13.31 -6.39
N GLN A 201 3.11 -12.90 -7.28
CA GLN A 201 2.77 -12.68 -8.70
C GLN A 201 2.21 -13.93 -9.36
N ARG A 202 2.79 -15.10 -9.08
CA ARG A 202 2.28 -16.37 -9.60
C ARG A 202 0.87 -16.65 -9.11
N GLU A 203 0.61 -16.48 -7.81
CA GLU A 203 -0.74 -16.64 -7.28
C GLU A 203 -1.74 -15.68 -7.92
N PHE A 204 -1.34 -14.42 -8.12
CA PHE A 204 -2.20 -13.42 -8.76
C PHE A 204 -2.53 -13.82 -10.21
N ALA A 205 -1.54 -14.31 -10.95
CA ALA A 205 -1.74 -14.82 -12.31
C ALA A 205 -2.68 -16.04 -12.35
N GLU A 206 -2.56 -16.98 -11.40
CA GLU A 206 -3.48 -18.12 -11.29
C GLU A 206 -4.90 -17.67 -10.96
N ILE A 207 -5.05 -16.70 -10.03
CA ILE A 207 -6.35 -16.15 -9.66
C ILE A 207 -7.03 -15.47 -10.85
N PHE A 208 -6.30 -14.62 -11.58
CA PHE A 208 -6.83 -13.98 -12.79
C PHE A 208 -7.20 -14.99 -13.88
N ALA A 209 -6.47 -16.09 -13.98
CA ALA A 209 -6.77 -17.16 -14.91
C ALA A 209 -7.88 -18.11 -14.45
N GLY A 210 -8.43 -17.92 -13.24
CA GLY A 210 -9.45 -18.80 -12.68
C GLY A 210 -8.95 -20.18 -12.28
N ARG A 211 -7.64 -20.34 -12.04
CA ARG A 211 -6.99 -21.62 -11.71
C ARG A 211 -6.55 -21.66 -10.25
N GLY A 212 -6.46 -22.87 -9.68
CA GLY A 212 -6.02 -23.08 -8.30
C GLY A 212 -6.87 -22.34 -7.26
N LEU A 213 -8.14 -22.07 -7.59
CA LEU A 213 -9.07 -21.35 -6.74
C LEU A 213 -9.80 -22.32 -5.83
N GLU A 214 -9.42 -22.35 -4.56
CA GLU A 214 -10.26 -22.97 -3.54
C GLU A 214 -11.62 -22.23 -3.49
N PRO A 215 -12.75 -22.94 -3.54
CA PRO A 215 -14.05 -22.30 -3.54
C PRO A 215 -14.28 -21.58 -2.22
N LEU A 216 -14.94 -20.41 -2.27
CA LEU A 216 -15.46 -19.80 -1.06
C LEU A 216 -16.49 -20.74 -0.44
N ALA A 217 -16.30 -21.06 0.84
CA ALA A 217 -17.22 -21.95 1.54
C ALA A 217 -18.64 -21.35 1.55
N ASP A 218 -19.65 -22.20 1.29
CA ASP A 218 -21.05 -21.77 1.30
C ASP A 218 -21.52 -21.60 2.76
N PRO A 219 -21.89 -20.37 3.19
CA PRO A 219 -22.34 -20.16 4.57
C PRO A 219 -23.59 -20.96 4.94
N ARG A 220 -24.39 -21.41 3.97
CA ARG A 220 -25.58 -22.25 4.20
C ARG A 220 -25.22 -23.64 4.72
N GLU A 221 -24.06 -24.17 4.32
CA GLU A 221 -23.59 -25.47 4.79
C GLU A 221 -23.23 -25.45 6.29
N TYR A 222 -22.81 -24.29 6.81
CA TYR A 222 -22.55 -24.12 8.24
C TYR A 222 -23.84 -23.99 9.05
N ALA A 223 -24.84 -23.26 8.54
CA ALA A 223 -26.13 -23.11 9.20
C ALA A 223 -26.87 -24.46 9.36
N GLY A 224 -26.70 -25.38 8.41
CA GLY A 224 -27.27 -26.74 8.50
C GLY A 224 -26.65 -27.61 9.59
N LYS A 225 -25.36 -27.42 9.91
CA LYS A 225 -24.62 -28.21 10.91
C LYS A 225 -24.89 -27.80 12.37
N ILE A 226 -25.46 -26.62 12.61
CA ILE A 226 -25.78 -26.10 13.96
C ILE A 226 -27.10 -26.68 14.50
N LYS A 227 -27.91 -27.35 13.65
CA LYS A 227 -29.13 -28.07 14.07
C LYS A 227 -28.85 -29.55 14.37
N THR A 228 -28.03 -29.81 15.40
CA THR A 228 -27.89 -31.11 16.09
C THR A 228 -27.28 -30.87 17.46
#